data_AF-A6IBS4-F1
#
_entry.id   AF-A6IBS4-F1
#
_cell.length_a   1.000
_cell.length_b   1.000
_cell.length_c   1.000
_cell.angle_alpha   90.00
_cell.angle_beta   90.00
_cell.angle_gamma   90.00
#
_symmetry.space_group_name_H-M   'P 1'
#
loop_
_entity.id
_entity.type
_entity.pdbx_description
1 polymer ?
#
loop_
_entity_poly.entity_id
_entity_poly.type
_entity_poly.pdbx_seq_one_letter_code
_entity_poly.pdbx_strand_id
1 'polypeptide(L)'
;MARLRVQSSGSWLLDTPCSLRTEVALCWQAPDQSPCQPLVPPMPQKNVTMNRPFEFPLVKEHPNLCVQVSSWEKVELQECLWADSLGPFKDDMLLVEMKTDLNDTSVCALEPSGCTPLPSVASTRAARLGEQLLLDFRTHQCMQLWNDDDLGSLWACPMDKYIHKRWVLVWLACLLLAAALFFFLLLKKDRRKARAA
;
A
#
# COMPACT_ATOMS: atom_id res chain seq x y z
N MET A 1 19.64 -22.65 7.15
CA MET A 1 18.84 -21.40 7.23
C MET A 1 17.52 -21.67 6.55
N ALA A 2 16.40 -21.20 7.11
CA ALA A 2 15.10 -21.29 6.46
C ALA A 2 15.06 -20.33 5.26
N ARG A 3 14.47 -20.75 4.14
CA ARG A 3 14.34 -19.92 2.94
C ARG A 3 12.99 -20.15 2.28
N LEU A 4 12.37 -19.10 1.76
CA LEU A 4 11.17 -19.23 0.92
C LEU A 4 11.58 -19.34 -0.55
N ARG A 5 10.95 -20.27 -1.28
CA ARG A 5 11.12 -20.41 -2.73
C ARG A 5 9.78 -20.32 -3.40
N VAL A 6 9.62 -19.35 -4.30
CA VAL A 6 8.44 -19.27 -5.17
C VAL A 6 8.48 -20.45 -6.14
N GLN A 7 7.40 -21.24 -6.20
CA GLN A 7 7.24 -22.27 -7.22
C GLN A 7 6.46 -21.73 -8.42
N SER A 8 5.39 -20.99 -8.16
CA SER A 8 4.54 -20.37 -9.16
C SER A 8 3.77 -19.18 -8.56
N SER A 9 2.98 -18.49 -9.38
CA SER A 9 2.09 -17.42 -8.92
C SER A 9 1.18 -17.93 -7.79
N GLY A 10 1.36 -17.38 -6.57
CA GLY A 10 0.59 -17.76 -5.38
C GLY A 10 1.02 -19.05 -4.68
N SER A 11 2.05 -19.76 -5.17
CA SER A 11 2.57 -21.00 -4.57
C SER A 11 4.03 -20.85 -4.19
N TRP A 12 4.35 -21.14 -2.92
CA TRP A 12 5.70 -21.05 -2.40
C TRP A 12 6.03 -22.21 -1.47
N LEU A 13 7.31 -22.51 -1.34
CA LEU A 13 7.83 -23.61 -0.53
C LEU A 13 8.73 -23.02 0.55
N LEU A 14 8.48 -23.39 1.80
CA LEU A 14 9.40 -23.13 2.90
C LEU A 14 10.42 -24.27 2.98
N ASP A 15 11.68 -23.95 2.70
CA ASP A 15 12.82 -24.85 2.77
C ASP A 15 13.52 -24.63 4.12
N THR A 16 13.29 -25.51 5.10
CA THR A 16 13.96 -25.45 6.41
C THR A 16 14.73 -26.75 6.69
N PRO A 17 15.85 -26.70 7.43
CA PRO A 17 16.60 -27.89 7.80
C PRO A 17 16.00 -28.68 8.98
N CYS A 18 15.10 -28.07 9.76
CA CYS A 18 14.58 -28.63 11.01
C CYS A 18 13.06 -28.48 11.11
N SER A 19 12.38 -29.48 11.71
CA SER A 19 10.95 -29.47 11.97
C SER A 19 10.62 -28.68 13.25
N LEU A 20 10.39 -27.38 13.11
CA LEU A 20 9.83 -26.51 14.17
C LEU A 20 8.35 -26.24 13.87
N ARG A 21 7.54 -25.98 14.91
CA ARG A 21 6.21 -25.39 14.70
C ARG A 21 6.40 -23.97 14.20
N THR A 22 6.10 -23.77 12.92
CA THR A 22 6.17 -22.47 12.25
C THR A 22 4.80 -22.08 11.73
N GLU A 23 4.41 -20.86 12.03
CA GLU A 23 3.23 -20.21 11.52
C GLU A 23 3.64 -19.31 10.37
N VAL A 24 2.76 -19.20 9.37
CA VAL A 24 2.96 -18.26 8.27
C VAL A 24 1.76 -17.35 8.12
N ALA A 25 2.08 -16.08 7.92
CA ALA A 25 1.13 -15.01 7.64
C ALA A 25 1.61 -14.17 6.47
N LEU A 26 0.65 -13.56 5.75
CA LEU A 26 0.96 -12.46 4.84
C LEU A 26 1.10 -11.17 5.64
N CYS A 27 2.01 -10.31 5.20
CA CYS A 27 2.21 -8.99 5.76
C CYS A 27 2.28 -7.94 4.64
N TRP A 28 2.01 -6.69 4.99
CA TRP A 28 2.10 -5.54 4.09
C TRP A 28 3.33 -4.70 4.39
N GLN A 29 4.20 -4.60 3.40
CA GLN A 29 5.41 -3.80 3.45
C GLN A 29 5.12 -2.41 2.90
N ALA A 30 5.18 -1.41 3.77
CA ALA A 30 5.07 -0.02 3.36
C ALA A 30 6.35 0.44 2.61
N PRO A 31 6.23 1.39 1.67
CA PRO A 31 7.36 1.89 0.87
C PRO A 31 8.42 2.63 1.69
N ASP A 32 8.07 3.10 2.88
CA ASP A 32 8.97 3.76 3.82
C ASP A 32 9.90 2.78 4.57
N GLN A 33 9.84 1.48 4.22
CA GLN A 33 10.60 0.39 4.84
C GLN A 33 10.34 0.24 6.34
N SER A 34 9.19 0.75 6.82
CA SER A 34 8.71 0.45 8.17
C SER A 34 8.47 -1.07 8.34
N PRO A 35 8.41 -1.58 9.58
CA PRO A 35 8.17 -2.99 9.82
C PRO A 35 6.90 -3.49 9.13
N CYS A 36 7.01 -4.62 8.42
CA CYS A 36 5.90 -5.20 7.66
C CYS A 36 4.74 -5.56 8.61
N GLN A 37 3.57 -5.02 8.31
CA GLN A 37 2.38 -5.16 9.16
C GLN A 37 1.66 -6.47 8.84
N PRO A 38 1.48 -7.39 9.81
CA PRO A 38 0.79 -8.65 9.57
C PRO A 38 -0.69 -8.41 9.23
N LEU A 39 -1.24 -9.20 8.30
CA LEU A 39 -2.61 -9.06 7.80
C LEU A 39 -3.64 -9.89 8.59
N VAL A 40 -3.35 -10.11 9.87
CA VAL A 40 -4.11 -10.99 10.77
C VAL A 40 -4.72 -10.13 11.86
N PRO A 41 -6.06 -10.01 11.96
CA PRO A 41 -7.11 -10.39 10.98
C PRO A 41 -7.14 -9.46 9.74
N PRO A 42 -7.85 -9.80 8.63
CA PRO A 42 -8.76 -10.93 8.44
C PRO A 42 -8.10 -12.20 7.88
N MET A 43 -6.84 -12.15 7.43
CA MET A 43 -6.19 -13.36 6.92
C MET A 43 -5.92 -14.35 8.05
N PRO A 44 -6.22 -15.65 7.86
CA PRO A 44 -5.87 -16.66 8.83
C PRO A 44 -4.37 -16.94 8.84
N GLN A 45 -3.81 -17.11 10.03
CA GLN A 45 -2.49 -17.74 10.18
C GLN A 45 -2.62 -19.23 9.90
N LYS A 46 -1.62 -19.79 9.23
CA LYS A 46 -1.62 -21.20 8.85
C LYS A 46 -0.34 -21.88 9.32
N ASN A 47 -0.50 -23.10 9.82
CA ASN A 47 0.60 -23.95 10.22
C ASN A 47 1.27 -24.55 8.99
N VAL A 48 2.58 -24.42 8.90
CA VAL A 48 3.34 -25.00 7.78
C VAL A 48 3.60 -26.47 8.06
N THR A 49 3.30 -27.31 7.06
CA THR A 49 3.76 -28.70 7.03
C THR A 49 4.99 -28.77 6.13
N MET A 50 6.11 -29.29 6.64
CA MET A 50 7.41 -29.31 5.96
C MET A 50 7.35 -30.00 4.58
N ASN A 51 8.13 -29.51 3.61
CA ASN A 51 8.27 -30.10 2.27
C ASN A 51 6.98 -30.24 1.46
N ARG A 52 5.95 -29.45 1.79
CA ARG A 52 4.76 -29.31 0.94
C ARG A 52 4.67 -27.87 0.43
N PRO A 53 4.40 -27.67 -0.87
CA PRO A 53 4.11 -26.36 -1.39
C PRO A 53 2.91 -25.80 -0.62
N PHE A 54 3.06 -24.55 -0.21
CA PHE A 54 2.04 -23.83 0.49
C PHE A 54 1.40 -22.84 -0.46
N GLU A 55 0.07 -22.86 -0.49
CA GLU A 55 -0.71 -21.98 -1.33
C GLU A 55 -1.59 -21.10 -0.44
N PHE A 56 -1.50 -19.80 -0.66
CA PHE A 56 -2.57 -18.88 -0.30
C PHE A 56 -3.48 -18.79 -1.52
N PRO A 57 -4.52 -19.63 -1.63
CA PRO A 57 -5.43 -19.55 -2.76
C PRO A 57 -6.06 -18.14 -2.78
N LEU A 58 -6.26 -17.61 -3.99
CA LEU A 58 -7.04 -16.40 -4.29
C LEU A 58 -6.39 -15.05 -3.97
N VAL A 59 -5.12 -14.99 -3.56
CA VAL A 59 -4.43 -13.70 -3.37
C VAL A 59 -3.88 -13.19 -4.69
N LYS A 60 -4.32 -12.00 -5.12
CA LYS A 60 -3.69 -11.33 -6.26
C LYS A 60 -2.31 -10.79 -5.89
N GLU A 61 -1.38 -10.92 -6.82
CA GLU A 61 -0.01 -10.49 -6.62
C GLU A 61 0.11 -8.97 -6.46
N HIS A 62 0.96 -8.54 -5.52
CA HIS A 62 1.23 -7.12 -5.27
C HIS A 62 2.65 -6.94 -4.72
N PRO A 63 3.44 -5.94 -5.17
CA PRO A 63 4.83 -5.79 -4.74
C PRO A 63 4.98 -5.56 -3.23
N ASN A 64 3.98 -4.95 -2.58
CA ASN A 64 3.98 -4.70 -1.14
C ASN A 64 3.55 -5.92 -0.30
N LEU A 65 3.08 -7.00 -0.90
CA LEU A 65 2.78 -8.22 -0.14
C LEU A 65 4.06 -9.00 0.13
N CYS A 66 4.23 -9.43 1.37
CA CYS A 66 5.35 -10.26 1.78
C CYS A 66 4.85 -11.42 2.65
N VAL A 67 5.67 -12.45 2.76
CA VAL A 67 5.42 -13.62 3.58
C VAL A 67 6.27 -13.53 4.84
N GLN A 68 5.63 -13.63 6.01
CA GLN A 68 6.30 -13.72 7.31
C GLN A 68 6.17 -15.14 7.85
N VAL A 69 7.30 -15.69 8.29
CA VAL A 69 7.37 -16.96 9.00
C VAL A 69 7.72 -16.66 10.44
N SER A 70 6.86 -17.09 11.36
CA SER A 70 7.07 -16.98 12.80
C SER A 70 7.25 -18.36 13.42
N SER A 71 8.14 -18.45 14.41
CA SER A 71 8.23 -19.59 15.31
C SER A 71 8.17 -19.09 16.75
N TRP A 72 7.30 -19.70 17.57
CA TRP A 72 7.10 -19.28 18.96
C TRP A 72 6.86 -17.77 19.10
N GLU A 73 5.97 -17.21 18.26
CA GLU A 73 5.61 -15.78 18.20
C GLU A 73 6.72 -14.82 17.79
N LYS A 74 7.88 -15.31 17.36
CA LYS A 74 8.97 -14.49 16.82
C LYS A 74 9.08 -14.66 15.32
N VAL A 75 9.15 -13.54 14.60
CA VAL A 75 9.41 -13.55 13.16
C VAL A 75 10.85 -14.00 12.92
N GLU A 76 11.01 -15.14 12.25
CA GLU A 76 12.31 -15.70 11.89
C GLU A 76 12.70 -15.34 10.46
N LEU A 77 11.73 -15.18 9.56
CA LEU A 77 11.94 -14.91 8.15
C LEU A 77 10.85 -13.98 7.60
N GLN A 78 11.25 -13.03 6.76
CA GLN A 78 10.36 -12.21 5.96
C GLN A 78 10.89 -12.15 4.52
N GLU A 79 10.08 -12.53 3.54
CA GLU A 79 10.43 -12.43 2.12
C GLU A 79 9.31 -11.79 1.30
N CYS A 80 9.65 -10.78 0.49
CA CYS A 80 8.72 -10.08 -0.38
C CYS A 80 8.81 -10.65 -1.80
N LEU A 81 8.07 -11.74 -2.01
CA LEU A 81 8.20 -12.61 -3.18
C LEU A 81 7.94 -11.91 -4.52
N TRP A 82 7.16 -10.83 -4.52
CA TRP A 82 6.75 -10.11 -5.74
C TRP A 82 7.50 -8.79 -5.98
N ALA A 83 8.41 -8.39 -5.09
CA ALA A 83 9.16 -7.15 -5.26
C ALA A 83 10.10 -7.21 -6.48
N ASP A 84 10.70 -8.37 -6.76
CA ASP A 84 11.60 -8.53 -7.89
C ASP A 84 10.86 -8.62 -9.25
N SER A 85 9.63 -9.15 -9.25
CA SER A 85 8.85 -9.37 -10.48
C SER A 85 7.94 -8.20 -10.85
N LEU A 86 7.29 -7.56 -9.87
CA LEU A 86 6.35 -6.47 -10.08
C LEU A 86 6.99 -5.08 -9.92
N GLY A 87 8.26 -5.02 -9.52
CA GLY A 87 9.00 -3.80 -9.29
C GLY A 87 8.91 -3.30 -7.85
N PRO A 88 9.37 -2.06 -7.60
CA PRO A 88 9.50 -1.55 -6.24
C PRO A 88 8.15 -1.43 -5.53
N PHE A 89 8.20 -1.34 -4.20
CA PHE A 89 7.02 -1.11 -3.37
C PHE A 89 6.25 0.12 -3.84
N LYS A 90 4.94 -0.05 -4.02
CA LYS A 90 4.04 1.04 -4.39
C LYS A 90 3.62 1.80 -3.15
N ASP A 91 3.28 3.07 -3.34
CA ASP A 91 2.68 3.91 -2.31
C ASP A 91 1.17 3.68 -2.22
N ASP A 92 0.73 2.43 -2.33
CA ASP A 92 -0.68 2.06 -2.28
C ASP A 92 -1.11 1.90 -0.82
N MET A 93 -2.32 2.38 -0.51
CA MET A 93 -2.92 2.22 0.81
C MET A 93 -3.67 0.90 0.86
N LEU A 94 -3.37 0.05 1.84
CA LEU A 94 -4.14 -1.18 2.05
C LEU A 94 -5.40 -0.86 2.87
N LEU A 95 -6.56 -1.13 2.29
CA LEU A 95 -7.83 -1.12 3.01
C LEU A 95 -8.21 -2.55 3.40
N VAL A 96 -8.67 -2.66 4.64
CA VAL A 96 -9.17 -3.89 5.25
C VAL A 96 -10.65 -3.72 5.46
N GLU A 97 -11.43 -4.54 4.77
CA GLU A 97 -12.87 -4.67 4.96
C GLU A 97 -13.12 -5.84 5.90
N MET A 98 -13.78 -5.56 7.02
CA MET A 98 -14.18 -6.56 8.02
C MET A 98 -15.70 -6.72 7.97
N LYS A 99 -16.17 -7.97 7.90
CA LYS A 99 -17.59 -8.26 8.06
C LYS A 99 -17.94 -8.19 9.55
N THR A 100 -18.89 -7.32 9.89
CA THR A 100 -19.30 -7.07 11.28
C THR A 100 -20.61 -7.78 11.61
N ASP A 101 -21.62 -7.63 10.74
CA ASP A 101 -22.93 -8.28 10.84
C ASP A 101 -23.42 -8.69 9.42
N LEU A 102 -24.61 -9.31 9.31
CA LEU A 102 -25.21 -9.84 8.06
C LEU A 102 -25.22 -8.86 6.87
N ASN A 103 -25.08 -7.55 7.09
CA ASN A 103 -25.06 -6.55 6.02
C ASN A 103 -24.12 -5.34 6.25
N ASP A 104 -23.46 -5.25 7.40
CA ASP A 104 -22.63 -4.09 7.75
C ASP A 104 -21.15 -4.47 7.69
N THR A 105 -20.44 -3.81 6.76
CA THR A 105 -18.99 -3.93 6.64
C THR A 105 -18.32 -2.67 7.16
N SER A 106 -17.27 -2.85 7.95
CA SER A 106 -16.41 -1.77 8.40
C SER A 106 -15.13 -1.77 7.59
N VAL A 107 -14.68 -0.59 7.18
CA VAL A 107 -13.46 -0.43 6.38
C VAL A 107 -12.45 0.35 7.20
N CYS A 108 -11.23 -0.17 7.30
CA CYS A 108 -10.11 0.54 7.89
C CYS A 108 -8.91 0.56 6.93
N ALA A 109 -8.06 1.56 7.06
CA ALA A 109 -6.82 1.68 6.31
C ALA A 109 -5.64 1.26 7.18
N LEU A 110 -4.80 0.37 6.67
CA LEU A 110 -3.61 -0.09 7.38
C LEU A 110 -2.50 0.95 7.28
N GLU A 111 -2.13 1.50 8.44
CA GLU A 111 -1.00 2.43 8.60
C GLU A 111 0.05 1.81 9.54
N PRO A 112 1.27 2.37 9.62
CA PRO A 112 2.31 1.86 10.53
C PRO A 112 1.89 1.84 12.01
N SER A 113 0.92 2.67 12.40
CA SER A 113 0.33 2.71 13.74
C SER A 113 -0.82 1.74 13.97
N GLY A 114 -1.14 0.89 12.99
CA GLY A 114 -2.28 -0.03 13.02
C GLY A 114 -3.37 0.34 12.01
N CYS A 115 -4.55 -0.26 12.15
CA CYS A 115 -5.66 0.00 11.23
C CYS A 115 -6.50 1.21 11.69
N THR A 116 -6.51 2.27 10.88
CA THR A 116 -7.32 3.48 11.13
C THR A 116 -8.70 3.31 10.48
N PRO A 117 -9.82 3.35 11.23
CA PRO A 117 -11.15 3.21 10.64
C PRO A 117 -11.47 4.37 9.69
N LEU A 118 -12.25 4.12 8.63
CA LEU A 118 -12.67 5.13 7.67
C LEU A 118 -14.21 5.30 7.67
N PRO A 119 -14.74 6.54 7.74
CA PRO A 119 -14.02 7.79 7.92
C PRO A 119 -13.54 7.97 9.37
N SER A 120 -12.53 8.82 9.58
CA SER A 120 -12.00 9.13 10.92
C SER A 120 -11.56 10.58 11.04
N VAL A 121 -11.62 11.10 12.27
CA VAL A 121 -11.14 12.44 12.65
C VAL A 121 -9.66 12.46 13.06
N ALA A 122 -8.98 11.32 12.98
CA ALA A 122 -7.56 11.22 13.27
C ALA A 122 -6.74 12.10 12.31
N SER A 123 -5.55 12.51 12.74
CA SER A 123 -4.65 13.35 11.94
C SER A 123 -3.74 12.53 11.01
N THR A 124 -3.98 11.22 10.87
CA THR A 124 -3.17 10.31 10.06
C THR A 124 -3.37 10.53 8.56
N ARG A 125 -2.54 9.90 7.73
CA ARG A 125 -2.59 10.08 6.28
C ARG A 125 -3.90 9.50 5.73
N ALA A 126 -4.28 8.31 6.19
CA ALA A 126 -5.50 7.67 5.77
C ALA A 126 -6.76 8.46 6.18
N ALA A 127 -6.81 8.95 7.43
CA ALA A 127 -7.95 9.71 7.91
C ALA A 127 -8.19 11.02 7.13
N ARG A 128 -7.12 11.74 6.75
CA ARG A 128 -7.22 12.97 5.92
C ARG A 128 -7.79 12.73 4.53
N LEU A 129 -7.63 11.52 4.01
CA LEU A 129 -8.11 11.10 2.69
C LEU A 129 -9.30 10.13 2.79
N GLY A 130 -9.89 9.98 3.98
CA GLY A 130 -10.82 8.89 4.27
C GLY A 130 -12.04 8.88 3.35
N GLU A 131 -12.64 10.04 3.09
CA GLU A 131 -13.79 10.16 2.18
C GLU A 131 -13.43 9.80 0.74
N GLN A 132 -12.26 10.24 0.26
CA GLN A 132 -11.81 9.94 -1.10
C GLN A 132 -11.45 8.46 -1.25
N LEU A 133 -10.80 7.87 -0.24
CA LEU A 133 -10.49 6.43 -0.20
C LEU A 133 -11.76 5.58 -0.18
N LEU A 134 -12.78 5.96 0.62
CA LEU A 134 -14.06 5.27 0.64
C LEU A 134 -14.79 5.38 -0.70
N LEU A 135 -14.72 6.54 -1.37
CA LEU A 135 -15.27 6.71 -2.70
C LEU A 135 -14.58 5.79 -3.72
N ASP A 136 -13.26 5.71 -3.69
CA ASP A 136 -12.48 4.83 -4.56
C ASP A 136 -12.80 3.35 -4.34
N PHE A 137 -12.90 2.96 -3.07
CA PHE A 137 -13.30 1.64 -2.65
C PHE A 137 -14.68 1.27 -3.22
N ARG A 138 -15.69 2.12 -3.01
CA ARG A 138 -17.06 1.90 -3.50
C ARG A 138 -17.18 1.93 -5.02
N THR A 139 -16.30 2.67 -5.71
CA THR A 139 -16.30 2.79 -7.17
C THR A 139 -15.35 1.80 -7.85
N HIS A 140 -14.83 0.81 -7.11
CA HIS A 140 -13.92 -0.23 -7.60
C HIS A 140 -12.66 0.32 -8.28
N GLN A 141 -12.16 1.48 -7.84
CA GLN A 141 -10.86 1.99 -8.25
C GLN A 141 -9.70 1.35 -7.47
N CYS A 142 -10.01 0.66 -6.36
CA CYS A 142 -9.06 -0.16 -5.62
C CYS A 142 -9.05 -1.59 -6.16
N MET A 143 -7.86 -2.19 -6.18
CA MET A 143 -7.67 -3.58 -6.60
C MET A 143 -7.94 -4.51 -5.41
N GLN A 144 -8.93 -5.40 -5.54
CA GLN A 144 -9.15 -6.47 -4.56
C GLN A 144 -7.98 -7.45 -4.60
N LEU A 145 -7.28 -7.57 -3.48
CA LEU A 145 -6.15 -8.49 -3.29
C LEU A 145 -6.62 -9.85 -2.79
N TRP A 146 -7.62 -9.86 -1.92
CA TRP A 146 -8.14 -11.09 -1.31
C TRP A 146 -9.58 -10.86 -0.86
N ASN A 147 -10.36 -11.93 -0.84
CA ASN A 147 -11.74 -11.94 -0.38
C ASN A 147 -12.05 -13.28 0.29
N ASP A 148 -12.83 -13.21 1.36
CA ASP A 148 -13.44 -14.32 2.06
C ASP A 148 -14.86 -13.92 2.47
N ASP A 149 -15.81 -14.81 2.19
CA ASP A 149 -17.22 -14.53 2.37
C ASP A 149 -17.64 -14.41 3.85
N ASP A 150 -16.82 -14.86 4.79
CA ASP A 150 -17.12 -14.78 6.23
C ASP A 150 -16.20 -13.79 6.95
N LEU A 151 -14.95 -13.65 6.51
CA LEU A 151 -13.94 -12.85 7.20
C LEU A 151 -13.80 -11.42 6.67
N GLY A 152 -14.04 -11.20 5.37
CA GLY A 152 -13.93 -9.89 4.73
C GLY A 152 -12.97 -9.84 3.54
N SER A 153 -12.41 -8.68 3.26
CA SER A 153 -11.62 -8.46 2.03
C SER A 153 -10.44 -7.53 2.26
N LEU A 154 -9.43 -7.66 1.39
CA LEU A 154 -8.28 -6.78 1.32
C LEU A 154 -8.23 -6.06 -0.02
N TRP A 155 -7.94 -4.77 0.02
CA TRP A 155 -7.97 -3.90 -1.15
C TRP A 155 -6.72 -3.01 -1.20
N ALA A 156 -6.04 -2.97 -2.33
CA ALA A 156 -4.96 -2.02 -2.60
C ALA A 156 -5.51 -0.79 -3.33
N CYS A 157 -5.45 0.37 -2.69
CA CYS A 157 -5.89 1.64 -3.27
C CYS A 157 -4.69 2.51 -3.68
N PRO A 158 -4.56 2.86 -4.97
CA PRO A 158 -3.42 3.64 -5.43
C PRO A 158 -3.47 5.10 -4.94
N MET A 159 -2.38 5.57 -4.35
CA MET A 159 -2.30 6.92 -3.77
C MET A 159 -1.66 7.97 -4.68
N ASP A 160 -1.05 7.54 -5.77
CA ASP A 160 -0.38 8.36 -6.78
C ASP A 160 -1.24 9.54 -7.24
N LYS A 161 -2.53 9.30 -7.48
CA LYS A 161 -3.51 10.31 -7.92
C LYS A 161 -3.71 11.45 -6.93
N TYR A 162 -3.47 11.23 -5.64
CA TYR A 162 -3.57 12.25 -4.60
C TYR A 162 -2.31 13.12 -4.51
N ILE A 163 -1.15 12.57 -4.90
CA ILE A 163 0.15 13.24 -4.82
C ILE A 163 0.34 14.17 -6.03
N HIS A 164 -0.02 13.71 -7.23
CA HIS A 164 0.21 14.48 -8.46
C HIS A 164 -0.56 15.80 -8.52
N LYS A 165 -1.74 15.88 -7.90
CA LYS A 165 -2.55 17.12 -7.86
C LYS A 165 -1.82 18.29 -7.22
N ARG A 166 -0.94 18.02 -6.24
CA ARG A 166 -0.17 19.06 -5.54
C ARG A 166 0.99 19.59 -6.37
N TRP A 167 1.64 18.72 -7.14
CA TRP A 167 2.74 19.11 -8.03
C TRP A 167 2.24 19.99 -9.18
N VAL A 168 1.12 19.64 -9.82
CA VAL A 168 0.55 20.46 -10.92
C VAL A 168 0.30 21.91 -10.48
N LEU A 169 -0.19 22.12 -9.25
CA LEU A 169 -0.42 23.46 -8.71
C LEU A 169 0.88 24.25 -8.49
N VAL A 170 1.95 23.60 -8.02
CA VAL A 170 3.26 24.23 -7.87
C VAL A 170 3.82 24.64 -9.22
N TRP A 171 3.71 23.78 -10.23
CA TRP A 171 4.13 24.08 -11.60
C TRP A 171 3.36 25.27 -12.19
N LEU A 172 2.04 25.32 -11.99
CA LEU A 172 1.20 26.45 -12.39
C LEU A 172 1.62 27.76 -11.71
N ALA A 173 1.89 27.74 -10.41
CA ALA A 173 2.35 28.91 -9.68
C ALA A 173 3.72 29.40 -10.19
N CYS A 174 4.67 28.48 -10.43
CA CYS A 174 5.98 28.81 -11.00
C CYS A 174 5.86 29.42 -12.41
N LEU A 175 5.00 28.86 -13.27
CA LEU A 175 4.75 29.39 -14.62
C LEU A 175 4.17 30.81 -14.57
N LEU A 176 3.20 31.06 -13.69
CA LEU A 176 2.62 32.39 -13.50
C LEU A 176 3.67 33.40 -13.01
N LEU A 177 4.54 33.01 -12.09
CA LEU A 177 5.61 33.85 -11.56
C LEU A 177 6.63 34.19 -12.66
N ALA A 178 7.03 33.20 -13.46
CA ALA A 178 7.92 33.41 -14.60
C ALA A 178 7.30 34.35 -15.64
N ALA A 179 6.02 34.18 -15.96
CA ALA A 179 5.29 35.06 -16.88
C ALA A 179 5.22 36.50 -16.34
N ALA A 180 4.89 36.68 -15.06
CA ALA A 180 4.86 38.00 -14.43
C ALA A 180 6.23 38.69 -14.48
N LEU A 181 7.31 37.98 -14.13
CA LEU A 181 8.68 38.49 -14.22
C LEU A 181 9.04 38.89 -15.66
N PHE A 182 8.67 38.07 -16.64
CA PHE A 182 8.90 38.38 -18.05
C PHE A 182 8.15 39.66 -18.48
N PHE A 183 6.88 39.81 -18.09
CA PHE A 183 6.11 41.04 -18.34
C PHE A 183 6.75 42.26 -17.67
N PHE A 184 7.21 42.15 -16.41
CA PHE A 184 7.92 43.24 -15.73
C PHE A 184 9.22 43.63 -16.46
N LEU A 185 9.95 42.67 -17.01
CA LEU A 185 11.17 42.93 -17.79
C LEU A 185 10.85 43.66 -19.10
N LEU A 186 9.77 43.29 -19.80
CA LEU A 186 9.31 43.99 -21.00
C LEU A 186 8.93 45.45 -20.70
N LEU A 187 8.13 45.69 -19.67
CA LEU A 187 7.74 47.04 -19.26
C LEU A 187 8.95 47.91 -18.86
N LYS A 188 9.95 47.33 -18.16
CA LYS A 188 11.22 48.02 -17.86
C LYS A 188 12.04 48.32 -19.11
N LYS A 189 12.02 47.45 -20.12
CA LYS A 189 12.71 47.65 -21.39
C LYS A 189 12.09 48.81 -22.18
N ASP A 190 10.76 48.88 -22.24
CA ASP A 190 10.07 49.95 -22.96
C ASP A 190 10.20 51.30 -22.23
N ARG A 191 10.17 51.32 -20.89
CA ARG A 191 10.48 52.55 -20.13
C ARG A 191 11.91 53.04 -20.34
N ARG A 192 12.89 52.16 -20.50
CA ARG A 192 14.27 52.55 -20.81
C ARG A 192 14.41 53.10 -22.23
N LYS A 193 13.67 52.55 -23.20
CA LYS A 193 13.63 53.08 -24.58
C LYS A 193 12.95 54.44 -24.66
N ALA A 194 11.86 54.66 -23.92
CA ALA A 194 11.14 55.94 -23.90
C ALA A 194 11.88 57.08 -23.18
N ARG A 195 12.91 56.78 -22.38
CA ARG A 195 13.71 57.77 -21.64
C ARG A 195 15.03 58.14 -22.32
N ALA A 196 15.35 57.49 -23.44
CA ALA A 196 16.56 57.71 -24.23
C ALA A 196 16.29 58.37 -25.60
N ALA A 197 15.02 58.73 -25.86
CA ALA A 197 14.57 59.58 -26.96
C ALA A 197 14.17 60.94 -26.38
#